data_AF-A0A239A855-F1
#
_entry.id   AF-A0A239A855-F1
#
_cell.length_a   1.000
_cell.length_b   1.000
_cell.length_c   1.000
_cell.angle_alpha   90.00
_cell.angle_beta   90.00
_cell.angle_gamma   90.00
#
_symmetry.space_group_name_H-M   'P 1'
#
loop_
_entity.id
_entity.type
_entity.pdbx_description
1 polymer ?
#
loop_
_entity_poly.entity_id
_entity_poly.type
_entity_poly.pdbx_seq_one_letter_code
_entity_poly.pdbx_strand_id
1 'polypeptide(L)'
;MPNPLLVRLTGRNAINIVNVLLILLLVHGVWVVATNFARVHELMNEMEELLEGMGTILVALGVALEERETLLKFLGVYPQGLTPLQEAVDHHCHGYGLLLLLLGLFVEVAVYVIRMPNLDTIDFDPLLIAAGAVLSALGALALARLAWLLWRLRETRAAA
;
A
#
# COMPACT_ATOMS: atom_id res chain seq x y z
N MET A 1 25.10 -11.75 15.42
CA MET A 1 24.31 -12.71 14.61
C MET A 1 22.94 -12.10 14.39
N PRO A 2 22.41 -12.05 13.15
CA PRO A 2 21.11 -11.44 12.88
C PRO A 2 20.01 -12.17 13.66
N ASN A 3 19.09 -11.41 14.26
CA ASN A 3 17.99 -11.99 15.04
C ASN A 3 17.06 -12.79 14.11
N PRO A 4 16.88 -14.10 14.33
CA PRO A 4 16.10 -14.96 13.43
C PRO A 4 14.63 -14.53 13.31
N LEU A 5 14.12 -13.83 14.33
CA LEU A 5 12.76 -13.31 14.34
C LEU A 5 12.63 -12.11 13.39
N LEU A 6 13.60 -11.19 13.42
CA LEU A 6 13.63 -10.04 12.50
C LEU A 6 13.76 -10.49 11.04
N VAL A 7 14.61 -11.48 10.76
CA VAL A 7 14.77 -12.04 9.40
C VAL A 7 13.46 -12.65 8.88
N ARG A 8 12.67 -13.29 9.75
CA ARG A 8 11.35 -13.82 9.37
C ARG A 8 10.33 -12.72 9.12
N LEU A 9 10.30 -11.69 9.97
CA LEU A 9 9.37 -10.56 9.86
C LEU A 9 9.63 -9.68 8.63
N THR A 10 10.88 -9.58 8.19
CA THR A 10 11.26 -8.80 6.99
C THR A 10 11.40 -9.67 5.74
N GLY A 11 11.11 -10.97 5.88
CA GLY A 11 11.12 -11.94 4.81
C GLY A 11 9.91 -11.80 3.89
N ARG A 12 10.07 -12.33 2.68
CA ARG A 12 9.04 -12.37 1.64
C ARG A 12 7.67 -12.87 2.12
N ASN A 13 7.64 -13.91 2.95
CA ASN A 13 6.38 -14.48 3.44
C ASN A 13 5.64 -13.50 4.37
N ALA A 14 6.36 -12.77 5.22
CA ALA A 14 5.76 -11.75 6.07
C ALA A 14 5.21 -10.58 5.23
N ILE A 15 5.95 -10.13 4.22
CA ILE A 15 5.47 -9.11 3.26
C ILE A 15 4.18 -9.58 2.58
N ASN A 16 4.12 -10.82 2.12
CA ASN A 16 2.92 -11.37 1.49
C ASN A 16 1.73 -11.44 2.45
N ILE A 17 1.94 -11.81 3.72
CA ILE A 17 0.88 -11.83 4.73
C ILE A 17 0.34 -10.41 4.95
N VAL A 18 1.23 -9.42 5.12
CA VAL A 18 0.83 -8.01 5.27
C VAL A 18 0.07 -7.54 4.04
N ASN A 19 0.55 -7.83 2.84
CA ASN A 19 -0.14 -7.47 1.60
C ASN A 19 -1.55 -8.06 1.54
N VAL A 20 -1.74 -9.35 1.88
CA VAL A 20 -3.06 -9.98 1.89
C VAL A 20 -4.01 -9.30 2.88
N LEU A 21 -3.54 -9.00 4.10
CA LEU A 21 -4.35 -8.31 5.09
C LEU A 21 -4.77 -6.92 4.61
N LEU A 22 -3.84 -6.17 4.02
CA LEU A 22 -4.12 -4.82 3.53
C LEU A 22 -4.99 -4.82 2.27
N ILE A 23 -4.87 -5.83 1.39
CA ILE A 23 -5.80 -6.01 0.27
C ILE A 23 -7.22 -6.18 0.79
N LEU A 24 -7.43 -7.03 1.80
CA LEU A 24 -8.76 -7.24 2.38
C LEU A 24 -9.31 -5.94 2.99
N LEU A 25 -8.46 -5.20 3.70
CA LEU A 25 -8.83 -3.91 4.28
C LEU A 25 -9.24 -2.89 3.21
N LEU A 26 -8.43 -2.71 2.16
CA LEU A 26 -8.71 -1.78 1.08
C LEU A 26 -9.96 -2.18 0.29
N VAL A 27 -10.12 -3.46 -0.03
CA VAL A 27 -11.32 -3.96 -0.72
C VAL A 27 -12.56 -3.72 0.13
N HIS A 28 -12.48 -3.94 1.44
CA HIS A 28 -13.58 -3.64 2.36
C HIS A 28 -13.88 -2.14 2.40
N GLY A 29 -12.88 -1.27 2.50
CA GLY A 29 -13.08 0.17 2.51
C GLY A 29 -13.72 0.68 1.21
N VAL A 30 -13.22 0.22 0.06
CA VAL A 30 -13.82 0.53 -1.25
C VAL A 30 -15.26 0.02 -1.34
N TRP A 31 -15.55 -1.17 -0.83
CA TRP A 31 -16.90 -1.72 -0.77
C TRP A 31 -17.84 -0.86 0.08
N VAL A 32 -17.39 -0.40 1.25
CA VAL A 32 -18.16 0.50 2.12
C VAL A 32 -18.50 1.80 1.40
N VAL A 33 -17.53 2.44 0.73
CA VAL A 33 -17.78 3.65 -0.05
C VAL A 33 -18.77 3.37 -1.19
N ALA A 34 -18.55 2.31 -1.97
CA ALA A 34 -19.39 1.99 -3.12
C ALA A 34 -20.86 1.71 -2.74
N THR A 35 -21.08 0.99 -1.64
CA THR A 35 -22.44 0.64 -1.18
C THR A 35 -23.18 1.81 -0.56
N ASN A 36 -22.47 2.77 0.02
CA ASN A 36 -23.05 3.95 0.66
C ASN A 36 -23.02 5.20 -0.23
N PHE A 37 -22.50 5.11 -1.47
CA PHE A 37 -22.27 6.27 -2.34
C PHE A 37 -23.53 7.09 -2.63
N ALA A 38 -24.71 6.45 -2.69
CA ALA A 38 -25.98 7.16 -2.86
C ALA A 38 -26.34 8.10 -1.68
N ARG A 39 -25.69 7.91 -0.53
CA ARG A 39 -25.84 8.68 0.71
C ARG A 39 -24.58 9.48 1.05
N VAL A 40 -23.73 9.77 0.05
CA VAL A 40 -22.43 10.44 0.24
C VAL A 40 -22.55 11.77 0.99
N HIS A 41 -23.58 12.58 0.72
CA HIS A 41 -23.81 13.83 1.44
C HIS A 41 -24.18 13.63 2.92
N GLU A 42 -24.82 12.52 3.28
CA GLU A 42 -25.16 12.19 4.68
C GLU A 42 -23.96 11.62 5.44
N LEU A 43 -23.10 10.88 4.75
CA LEU A 43 -22.00 10.09 5.32
C LEU A 43 -20.62 10.66 4.96
N MET A 44 -20.55 11.92 4.53
CA MET A 44 -19.35 12.53 3.96
C MET A 44 -18.15 12.40 4.92
N ASN A 45 -18.31 12.85 6.17
CA ASN A 45 -17.26 12.79 7.18
C ASN A 45 -16.74 11.36 7.41
N GLU A 46 -17.64 10.37 7.46
CA GLU A 46 -17.27 8.96 7.66
C GLU A 46 -16.49 8.41 6.45
N MET A 47 -16.90 8.78 5.24
CA MET A 47 -16.20 8.38 4.01
C MET A 47 -14.84 9.04 3.89
N GLU A 48 -14.72 10.32 4.25
CA GLU A 48 -13.44 11.03 4.31
C GLU A 48 -12.47 10.36 5.28
N GLU A 49 -12.89 10.10 6.52
CA GLU A 49 -12.05 9.45 7.52
C GLU A 49 -11.61 8.04 7.08
N LEU A 50 -12.50 7.29 6.44
CA LEU A 50 -12.18 5.98 5.89
C LEU A 50 -11.15 6.06 4.75
N LEU A 51 -11.34 6.98 3.80
CA LEU A 51 -10.41 7.19 2.68
C LEU A 51 -9.04 7.69 3.17
N GLU A 52 -9.02 8.64 4.10
CA GLU A 52 -7.79 9.13 4.74
C GLU A 52 -7.02 7.98 5.40
N GLY A 53 -7.70 7.14 6.19
CA GLY A 53 -7.08 5.97 6.80
C GLY A 53 -6.50 5.00 5.77
N MET A 54 -7.19 4.75 4.66
CA MET A 54 -6.67 3.93 3.56
C MET A 54 -5.45 4.57 2.88
N GLY A 55 -5.50 5.88 2.64
CA GLY A 55 -4.40 6.66 2.07
C GLY A 55 -3.14 6.56 2.95
N THR A 56 -3.28 6.81 4.25
CA THR A 56 -2.18 6.72 5.21
C THR A 56 -1.58 5.32 5.29
N ILE A 57 -2.39 4.26 5.22
CA ILE A 57 -1.90 2.88 5.20
C ILE A 57 -1.10 2.59 3.93
N LEU A 58 -1.59 3.04 2.77
CA LEU A 58 -0.89 2.89 1.49
C LEU A 58 0.47 3.61 1.51
N VAL A 59 0.50 4.85 2.03
CA VAL A 59 1.73 5.62 2.21
C VAL A 59 2.70 4.89 3.15
N ALA A 60 2.24 4.51 4.34
CA ALA A 60 3.09 3.86 5.35
C ALA A 60 3.70 2.55 4.85
N LEU A 61 2.91 1.68 4.21
CA LEU A 61 3.45 0.47 3.60
C LEU A 61 4.36 0.79 2.42
N GLY A 62 3.99 1.78 1.60
CA GLY A 62 4.77 2.20 0.45
C GLY A 62 6.19 2.64 0.84
N VAL A 63 6.34 3.47 1.89
CA VAL A 63 7.67 3.81 2.47
C VAL A 63 8.40 2.54 2.89
N ALA A 64 7.75 1.66 3.64
CA ALA A 64 8.39 0.46 4.17
C ALA A 64 8.89 -0.51 3.07
N LEU A 65 8.16 -0.61 1.95
CA LEU A 65 8.55 -1.41 0.80
C LEU A 65 9.64 -0.72 -0.03
N GLU A 66 9.53 0.59 -0.24
CA GLU A 66 10.49 1.37 -1.02
C GLU A 66 11.88 1.34 -0.38
N GLU A 67 11.92 1.52 0.94
CA GLU A 67 13.14 1.57 1.75
C GLU A 67 13.53 0.22 2.36
N ARG A 68 12.93 -0.88 1.90
CA ARG A 68 13.13 -2.22 2.48
C ARG A 68 14.61 -2.57 2.63
N GLU A 69 15.40 -2.37 1.57
CA GLU A 69 16.83 -2.67 1.57
C GLU A 69 17.57 -1.83 2.63
N THR A 70 17.30 -0.52 2.68
CA THR A 70 17.86 0.41 3.66
C THR A 70 17.50 -0.01 5.08
N LEU A 71 16.23 -0.35 5.34
CA LEU A 71 15.74 -0.80 6.65
C LEU A 71 16.41 -2.08 7.11
N LEU A 72 16.55 -3.06 6.21
CA LEU A 72 17.23 -4.33 6.50
C LEU A 72 18.71 -4.15 6.82
N LYS A 73 19.39 -3.26 6.09
CA LYS A 73 20.80 -2.90 6.35
C LYS A 73 20.95 -2.22 7.71
N PHE A 74 20.08 -1.27 8.01
CA PHE A 74 20.05 -0.56 9.29
C PHE A 74 19.82 -1.51 10.48
N LEU A 75 18.92 -2.48 10.33
CA LEU A 75 18.64 -3.51 11.33
C LEU A 75 19.71 -4.61 11.40
N GLY A 76 20.73 -4.59 10.55
CA GLY A 76 21.81 -5.58 10.53
C GLY A 76 21.34 -6.99 10.14
N VAL A 77 20.21 -7.10 9.42
CA VAL A 77 19.58 -8.37 9.02
C VAL A 77 19.60 -8.59 7.51
N TYR A 78 20.16 -7.66 6.73
CA TYR A 78 20.37 -7.87 5.30
C TYR A 78 21.33 -9.07 5.08
N PRO A 79 21.06 -9.98 4.12
CA PRO A 79 21.89 -11.15 3.89
C PRO A 79 23.37 -10.79 3.63
N GLN A 80 24.29 -11.63 4.10
CA GLN A 80 25.73 -11.51 3.81
C GLN A 80 26.00 -11.90 2.35
N GLY A 81 25.63 -11.02 1.42
CA GLY A 81 25.68 -11.22 -0.03
C GLY A 81 24.30 -11.07 -0.67
N LEU A 82 24.22 -10.31 -1.77
CA LEU A 82 23.01 -10.22 -2.58
C LEU A 82 22.78 -11.53 -3.31
N THR A 83 21.77 -12.29 -2.88
CA THR A 83 21.27 -13.40 -3.69
C THR A 83 20.41 -12.83 -4.83
N PRO A 84 20.38 -13.46 -6.02
CA PRO A 84 19.52 -13.01 -7.12
C PRO A 84 18.03 -12.94 -6.72
N LEU A 85 17.60 -13.80 -5.79
CA LEU A 85 16.26 -13.75 -5.23
C LEU A 85 16.02 -12.49 -4.40
N GLN A 86 16.97 -12.13 -3.52
CA GLN A 86 16.84 -10.96 -2.68
C GLN A 86 16.84 -9.68 -3.53
N GLU A 87 17.69 -9.60 -4.54
CA GLU A 87 17.72 -8.49 -5.51
C GLU A 87 16.37 -8.34 -6.24
N ALA A 88 15.78 -9.46 -6.70
CA ALA A 88 14.48 -9.43 -7.35
C ALA A 88 13.34 -8.99 -6.41
N VAL A 89 13.39 -9.42 -5.13
CA VAL A 89 12.43 -8.97 -4.12
C VAL A 89 12.58 -7.48 -3.85
N ASP A 90 13.81 -6.99 -3.65
CA ASP A 90 14.10 -5.58 -3.41
C ASP A 90 13.65 -4.71 -4.59
N HIS A 91 13.93 -5.14 -5.83
CA HIS A 91 13.49 -4.44 -7.04
C HIS A 91 11.96 -4.30 -7.13
N HIS A 92 11.22 -5.38 -6.88
CA HIS A 92 9.75 -5.32 -6.88
C HIS A 92 9.22 -4.49 -5.71
N CYS A 93 9.77 -4.64 -4.51
CA CYS A 93 9.35 -3.84 -3.35
C CYS A 93 9.59 -2.35 -3.59
N HIS A 94 10.73 -1.98 -4.18
CA HIS A 94 11.05 -0.60 -4.49
C HIS A 94 10.03 0.04 -5.44
N GLY A 95 9.80 -0.57 -6.61
CA GLY A 95 8.88 -0.02 -7.61
C GLY A 95 7.42 0.01 -7.16
N TYR A 96 6.95 -1.04 -6.47
CA TYR A 96 5.58 -1.04 -5.93
C TYR A 96 5.44 -0.15 -4.70
N GLY A 97 6.49 0.00 -3.88
CA GLY A 97 6.50 0.93 -2.75
C GLY A 97 6.22 2.35 -3.19
N LEU A 98 6.95 2.83 -4.19
CA LEU A 98 6.73 4.14 -4.82
C LEU A 98 5.31 4.28 -5.40
N LEU A 99 4.79 3.24 -6.07
CA LEU A 99 3.43 3.27 -6.61
C LEU A 99 2.37 3.42 -5.50
N LEU A 100 2.49 2.65 -4.41
CA LEU A 100 1.56 2.74 -3.28
C LEU A 100 1.65 4.09 -2.58
N LEU A 101 2.85 4.66 -2.45
CA LEU A 101 3.05 6.00 -1.92
C LEU A 101 2.28 7.05 -2.72
N LEU A 102 2.43 7.03 -4.04
CA LEU A 102 1.73 7.97 -4.92
C LEU A 102 0.22 7.79 -4.83
N LEU A 103 -0.27 6.54 -4.88
CA LEU A 103 -1.70 6.26 -4.77
C LEU A 103 -2.28 6.76 -3.44
N GLY A 104 -1.64 6.41 -2.31
CA GLY A 104 -2.08 6.84 -0.99
C GLY A 104 -2.03 8.36 -0.82
N LEU A 105 -0.98 9.01 -1.31
CA LEU A 105 -0.85 10.46 -1.30
C LEU A 105 -1.99 11.14 -2.09
N PHE A 106 -2.35 10.62 -3.27
CA PHE A 106 -3.46 11.19 -4.03
C PHE A 106 -4.83 10.94 -3.38
N VAL A 107 -5.00 9.82 -2.65
CA VAL A 107 -6.19 9.61 -1.81
C VAL A 107 -6.27 10.67 -0.71
N GLU A 108 -5.18 10.91 0.02
CA GLU A 108 -5.12 11.93 1.06
C GLU A 108 -5.38 13.32 0.48
N VAL A 109 -4.75 13.69 -0.63
CA VAL A 109 -4.98 14.97 -1.31
C VAL A 109 -6.46 15.14 -1.69
N ALA A 110 -7.11 14.11 -2.21
CA ALA A 110 -8.53 14.17 -2.56
C ALA A 110 -9.40 14.49 -1.32
N VAL A 111 -9.14 13.84 -0.18
CA VAL A 111 -9.84 14.11 1.09
C VAL A 111 -9.52 15.50 1.63
N TYR A 112 -8.24 15.92 1.58
CA TYR A 112 -7.84 17.24 2.05
C TYR A 112 -8.49 18.38 1.26
N VAL A 113 -8.70 18.21 -0.05
CA VAL A 113 -9.41 19.19 -0.87
C VAL A 113 -10.85 19.36 -0.41
N ILE A 114 -11.56 18.28 -0.06
CA ILE A 114 -12.93 18.35 0.48
C ILE A 114 -12.96 19.18 1.78
N ARG A 115 -11.96 19.01 2.64
CA ARG A 115 -11.85 19.73 3.92
C ARG A 115 -11.38 21.18 3.80
N MET A 116 -10.92 21.64 2.63
CA MET A 116 -10.39 23.00 2.48
C MET A 116 -11.53 24.03 2.52
N PRO A 117 -11.49 25.01 3.43
CA PRO A 117 -12.51 26.06 3.50
C PRO A 117 -12.40 27.01 2.30
N ASN A 118 -13.55 27.52 1.83
CA ASN A 118 -13.72 28.51 0.76
C ASN A 118 -13.53 28.03 -0.70
N LEU A 119 -13.79 26.75 -0.99
CA LEU A 119 -13.92 26.24 -2.37
C LEU A 119 -15.35 26.38 -2.91
N ASP A 120 -16.07 27.44 -2.51
CA ASP A 120 -17.53 27.67 -2.64
C ASP A 120 -18.09 27.74 -4.08
N THR A 121 -17.30 27.41 -5.11
CA THR A 121 -17.71 27.53 -6.50
C THR A 121 -18.23 26.24 -7.12
N ILE A 122 -17.86 25.04 -6.63
CA ILE A 122 -18.31 23.75 -7.21
C ILE A 122 -18.35 22.61 -6.16
N ASP A 123 -19.48 21.90 -6.04
CA ASP A 123 -19.64 20.68 -5.21
C ASP A 123 -18.95 19.48 -5.90
N PHE A 124 -17.62 19.39 -5.76
CA PHE A 124 -16.81 18.28 -6.28
C PHE A 124 -16.70 17.11 -5.30
N ASP A 125 -17.28 17.20 -4.12
CA ASP A 125 -17.01 16.28 -3.01
C ASP A 125 -17.36 14.83 -3.36
N PRO A 126 -18.53 14.52 -3.96
CA PRO A 126 -18.83 13.15 -4.40
C PRO A 126 -17.84 12.60 -5.43
N LEU A 127 -17.32 13.46 -6.31
CA LEU A 127 -16.33 13.06 -7.32
C LEU A 127 -14.98 12.77 -6.68
N LEU A 128 -14.56 13.56 -5.69
CA LEU A 128 -13.33 13.36 -4.94
C LEU A 128 -13.39 12.10 -4.08
N ILE A 129 -14.53 11.82 -3.43
CA ILE A 129 -14.78 10.55 -2.74
C ILE A 129 -14.67 9.35 -3.71
N ALA A 130 -15.33 9.44 -4.88
CA ALA A 130 -15.25 8.39 -5.89
C ALA A 130 -13.80 8.19 -6.40
N ALA A 131 -13.07 9.27 -6.64
CA ALA A 131 -11.67 9.21 -7.05
C ALA A 131 -10.80 8.53 -5.98
N GLY A 132 -10.96 8.90 -4.71
CA GLY A 132 -10.25 8.26 -3.59
C GLY A 132 -10.54 6.75 -3.48
N ALA A 133 -11.80 6.34 -3.69
CA ALA A 133 -12.17 4.93 -3.72
C ALA A 133 -11.53 4.18 -4.91
N VAL A 134 -11.51 4.78 -6.10
CA VAL A 134 -10.85 4.19 -7.28
C VAL A 134 -9.35 4.04 -7.05
N LEU A 135 -8.69 5.07 -6.52
CA LEU A 135 -7.25 5.02 -6.20
C LEU A 135 -6.95 3.95 -5.14
N SER A 136 -7.81 3.82 -4.12
CA SER A 136 -7.68 2.76 -3.11
C SER A 136 -7.85 1.37 -3.71
N ALA A 137 -8.77 1.19 -4.67
CA ALA A 137 -8.94 -0.06 -5.40
C ALA A 137 -7.71 -0.39 -6.27
N LEU A 138 -7.12 0.62 -6.93
CA LEU A 138 -5.85 0.46 -7.66
C LEU A 138 -4.71 0.07 -6.72
N GLY A 139 -4.68 0.60 -5.50
CA GLY A 139 -3.76 0.20 -4.43
C GLY A 139 -3.90 -1.28 -4.06
N ALA A 140 -5.14 -1.76 -3.89
CA ALA A 140 -5.41 -3.17 -3.64
C ALA A 140 -4.95 -4.07 -4.81
N LEU A 141 -5.19 -3.65 -6.05
CA LEU A 141 -4.72 -4.39 -7.24
C LEU A 141 -3.19 -4.41 -7.33
N ALA A 142 -2.52 -3.30 -7.03
CA ALA A 142 -1.07 -3.22 -6.98
C ALA A 142 -0.48 -4.17 -5.93
N LEU A 143 -1.06 -4.18 -4.72
CA LEU A 143 -0.68 -5.12 -3.66
C LEU A 143 -0.91 -6.58 -4.05
N ALA A 144 -2.05 -6.88 -4.69
CA ALA A 144 -2.35 -8.24 -5.15
C ALA A 144 -1.33 -8.71 -6.19
N ARG A 145 -0.96 -7.82 -7.12
CA ARG A 145 0.07 -8.08 -8.14
C ARG A 145 1.44 -8.27 -7.50
N LEU A 146 1.83 -7.43 -6.54
CA LEU A 146 3.08 -7.59 -5.80
C LEU A 146 3.11 -8.92 -5.04
N ALA A 147 2.06 -9.25 -4.30
CA ALA A 147 1.97 -10.50 -3.55
C ALA A 147 2.11 -11.73 -4.47
N TRP A 148 1.48 -11.68 -5.65
CA TRP A 148 1.60 -12.72 -6.67
C TRP A 148 3.01 -12.82 -7.25
N LEU A 149 3.67 -11.70 -7.57
CA LEU A 149 5.04 -11.68 -8.06
C LEU A 149 6.01 -12.28 -7.04
N LEU A 150 5.91 -11.82 -5.79
CA LEU A 150 6.71 -12.33 -4.69
C LEU A 150 6.48 -13.83 -4.46
N TRP A 151 5.23 -14.29 -4.52
CA TRP A 151 4.95 -15.73 -4.40
C TRP A 151 5.55 -16.54 -5.56
N ARG A 152 5.51 -16.02 -6.79
CA ARG A 152 6.06 -16.72 -7.97
C ARG A 152 7.59 -16.77 -8.02
N LEU A 153 8.28 -15.85 -7.36
CA LEU A 153 9.73 -15.91 -7.26
C LEU A 153 10.16 -17.25 -6.63
N ARG A 154 10.98 -18.01 -7.35
CA ARG A 154 11.60 -19.24 -6.85
C ARG A 154 13.08 -19.01 -6.71
N GLU A 155 13.70 -19.63 -5.71
CA GLU A 155 15.15 -19.79 -5.70
C GLU A 155 15.51 -20.62 -6.93
N THR A 156 16.09 -19.98 -7.94
CA THR A 156 16.94 -20.69 -8.89
C THR A 156 18.13 -21.16 -8.07
N ARG A 157 18.11 -22.44 -7.66
CA ARG A 157 19.32 -23.10 -7.22
C ARG A 157 20.30 -22.99 -8.38
N ALA A 158 21.29 -22.11 -8.26
CA ALA A 158 22.47 -22.20 -9.09
C ALA A 158 22.97 -23.64 -8.93
N ALA A 159 22.99 -24.40 -10.03
CA ALA A 159 23.62 -25.69 -10.06
C ALA A 159 25.04 -25.51 -9.52
N ALA A 160 25.31 -26.14 -8.37
CA ALA A 160 26.65 -26.33 -7.86
C ALA A 160 27.40 -27.32 -8.77
#